data_AF-A0AA39JW08-F1
#
_entry.id   AF-A0AA39JW08-F1
#
_cell.length_a   1.000
_cell.length_b   1.000
_cell.length_c   1.000
_cell.angle_alpha   90.00
_cell.angle_beta   90.00
_cell.angle_gamma   90.00
#
_symmetry.space_group_name_H-M   'P 1'
#
loop_
_entity.id
_entity.type
_entity.pdbx_description
1 polymer ?
#
loop_
_entity_poly.entity_id
_entity_poly.type
_entity_poly.pdbx_seq_one_letter_code
_entity_poly.pdbx_strand_id
1 'polypeptide(L)'
;MRNQWLTNKRISNWDAPPRRVWDLYANRVVPYWVVRKYPWAISHAWVYYEELKYVMTPINQNEWPVPILKDANLDLIRIEMLNLEAEYVWLDVLCMRQKVYLDNIRLEEWKVDMPTIGWVYRKADQVVCYFSGLGRPLTTVDLVSDRSWFKRAWTLQEMNIDPIVRGMIGPEVPAELHTRLESLRQMRRDDFMFDILIQMRTRKSTNPVDRVAALVYLFHSEYIPIYDEDQSEEDAWTALVNITQDWFRADLFFFYPKPGDGKQVWRPSWNQAMKHTVSWRDPSQVMGKIQWVGEDGNWYRGPYIESCEVQGLGNASDASAQRKLRCGELCLKDSNGETHTFKIIADHTYPISDGTYTLIGSTGFPSTQSALLWVVGKMKDGKFEKLSVFSMADDRAGARLQRLGVAELRKVYLI
;
A
#
# COMPACT_ATOMS: atom_id res chain seq x y z
N MET A 1 28.35 -0.79 4.09
CA MET A 1 27.77 -2.08 3.67
C MET A 1 26.48 -1.89 2.84
N ARG A 2 25.44 -1.18 3.32
CA ARG A 2 24.17 -1.03 2.56
C ARG A 2 24.29 -0.28 1.22
N ASN A 3 25.27 0.61 1.05
CA ASN A 3 25.51 1.29 -0.24
C ASN A 3 25.93 0.35 -1.38
N GLN A 4 26.41 -0.87 -1.06
CA GLN A 4 26.72 -1.89 -2.07
C GLN A 4 25.46 -2.50 -2.71
N TRP A 5 24.28 -2.25 -2.15
CA TRP A 5 23.00 -2.73 -2.68
C TRP A 5 22.31 -1.71 -3.59
N LEU A 6 22.90 -0.52 -3.75
CA LEU A 6 22.39 0.53 -4.60
C LEU A 6 22.76 0.25 -6.05
N THR A 7 21.78 -0.17 -6.84
CA THR A 7 21.91 -0.26 -8.30
C THR A 7 20.79 0.56 -8.93
N ASN A 8 21.13 1.51 -9.82
CA ASN A 8 20.15 2.35 -10.53
C ASN A 8 19.09 3.01 -9.62
N LYS A 9 19.52 3.60 -8.49
CA LYS A 9 18.64 4.25 -7.48
C LYS A 9 17.63 3.31 -6.81
N ARG A 10 17.93 2.00 -6.73
CA ARG A 10 17.11 0.99 -6.06
C ARG A 10 17.98 0.13 -5.15
N ILE A 11 17.38 -0.38 -4.09
CA ILE A 11 17.96 -1.43 -3.25
C ILE A 11 17.48 -2.77 -3.84
N SER A 12 18.42 -3.57 -4.32
CA SER A 12 18.14 -4.82 -5.06
C SER A 12 17.56 -5.95 -4.20
N ASN A 13 17.71 -5.86 -2.87
CA ASN A 13 17.25 -6.87 -1.93
C ASN A 13 16.08 -6.32 -1.09
N TRP A 14 14.91 -6.95 -1.18
CA TRP A 14 13.75 -6.64 -0.33
C TRP A 14 14.00 -7.05 1.14
N ASP A 15 14.89 -8.02 1.38
CA ASP A 15 15.32 -8.43 2.71
C ASP A 15 16.43 -7.49 3.21
N ALA A 16 16.02 -6.27 3.56
CA ALA A 16 16.91 -5.18 3.95
C ALA A 16 16.84 -4.90 5.46
N PRO A 17 17.57 -5.65 6.31
CA PRO A 17 17.54 -5.48 7.77
C PRO A 17 18.06 -4.12 8.23
N PRO A 18 17.63 -3.60 9.39
CA PRO A 18 18.04 -2.29 9.86
C PRO A 18 19.55 -2.19 10.02
N ARG A 19 20.09 -0.96 9.94
CA ARG A 19 21.52 -0.75 10.15
C ARG A 19 21.96 -1.08 11.58
N ARG A 20 21.10 -0.78 12.55
CA ARG A 20 21.39 -0.80 13.98
C ARG A 20 20.19 -1.35 14.76
N VAL A 21 20.46 -1.94 15.91
CA VAL A 21 19.46 -2.39 16.90
C VAL A 21 19.97 -2.07 18.30
N TRP A 22 19.06 -1.85 19.24
CA TRP A 22 19.36 -1.66 20.65
C TRP A 22 19.46 -3.02 21.35
N ASP A 23 20.68 -3.36 21.78
CA ASP A 23 20.94 -4.47 22.69
C ASP A 23 20.53 -4.04 24.11
N LEU A 24 19.46 -4.65 24.62
CA LEU A 24 18.90 -4.30 25.91
C LEU A 24 19.79 -4.77 27.06
N TYR A 25 20.50 -5.89 26.95
CA TYR A 25 21.37 -6.34 28.04
C TYR A 25 22.59 -5.43 28.21
N ALA A 26 23.25 -5.11 27.09
CA ALA A 26 24.41 -4.20 27.09
C ALA A 26 24.02 -2.72 27.18
N ASN A 27 22.72 -2.40 27.06
CA ASN A 27 22.17 -1.05 26.98
C ASN A 27 22.88 -0.17 25.94
N ARG A 28 23.09 -0.71 24.74
CA ARG A 28 23.80 -0.01 23.66
C ARG A 28 23.22 -0.34 22.29
N VAL A 29 23.33 0.60 21.37
CA VAL A 29 23.00 0.42 19.97
C VAL A 29 24.19 -0.23 19.27
N VAL A 30 23.95 -1.39 18.66
CA VAL A 30 24.94 -2.18 17.94
C VAL A 30 24.56 -2.34 16.46
N PRO A 31 25.54 -2.56 15.56
CA PRO A 31 25.24 -2.92 14.19
C PRO A 31 24.46 -4.24 14.11
N TYR A 32 23.40 -4.28 13.30
CA TYR A 32 22.52 -5.46 13.18
C TYR A 32 23.26 -6.75 12.76
N TRP A 33 24.28 -6.61 11.89
CA TRP A 33 25.03 -7.76 11.35
C TRP A 33 25.80 -8.55 12.42
N VAL A 34 26.04 -7.95 13.59
CA VAL A 34 26.64 -8.62 14.77
C VAL A 34 25.60 -9.49 15.48
N VAL A 35 24.34 -9.05 15.49
CA VAL A 35 23.24 -9.70 16.22
C VAL A 35 22.70 -10.91 15.46
N ARG A 36 22.40 -10.75 14.16
CA ARG A 36 21.85 -11.82 13.28
C ARG A 36 20.61 -12.56 13.81
N LYS A 37 19.82 -11.92 14.67
CA LYS A 37 18.49 -12.34 15.13
C LYS A 37 17.45 -11.35 14.64
N TYR A 38 16.19 -11.76 14.52
CA TYR A 38 15.12 -10.81 14.31
C TYR A 38 14.93 -9.97 15.59
N PRO A 39 14.90 -8.64 15.50
CA PRO A 39 14.71 -7.81 16.67
C PRO A 39 13.23 -7.71 17.00
N TRP A 40 12.91 -7.35 18.22
CA TRP A 40 11.62 -6.75 18.54
C TRP A 40 11.58 -5.33 17.97
N ALA A 41 10.39 -4.74 17.81
CA ALA A 41 10.26 -3.35 17.38
C ALA A 41 9.36 -2.56 18.32
N ILE A 42 9.71 -1.30 18.57
CA ILE A 42 8.83 -0.35 19.24
C ILE A 42 8.22 0.57 18.20
N SER A 43 6.91 0.73 18.26
CA SER A 43 6.17 1.78 17.55
C SER A 43 5.50 2.69 18.57
N HIS A 44 5.41 3.99 18.28
CA HIS A 44 4.82 4.93 19.22
C HIS A 44 4.17 6.13 18.53
N ALA A 45 3.17 6.71 19.20
CA ALA A 45 2.56 7.94 18.73
C ALA A 45 3.59 9.07 18.72
N TRP A 46 3.35 10.04 17.84
CA TRP A 46 4.14 11.25 17.80
C TRP A 46 3.63 12.21 18.88
N VAL A 47 4.47 13.14 19.29
CA VAL A 47 4.13 14.16 20.30
C VAL A 47 4.60 15.52 19.81
N TYR A 48 4.19 16.59 20.48
CA TYR A 48 4.59 17.94 20.10
C TYR A 48 6.08 18.16 20.40
N TYR A 49 6.76 18.97 19.56
CA TYR A 49 8.20 19.21 19.72
C TYR A 49 8.52 19.89 21.05
N GLU A 50 7.58 20.67 21.57
CA GLU A 50 7.62 21.35 22.86
C GLU A 50 7.60 20.37 24.03
N GLU A 51 7.10 19.15 23.84
CA GLU A 51 7.10 18.08 24.84
C GLU A 51 8.36 17.22 24.80
N LEU A 52 9.19 17.40 23.78
CA LEU A 52 10.43 16.65 23.60
C LEU A 52 11.61 17.35 24.30
N LYS A 53 12.52 16.52 24.80
CA LYS A 53 13.90 16.89 25.15
C LYS A 53 14.85 16.08 24.27
N TYR A 54 15.99 16.68 23.94
CA TYR A 54 17.01 16.07 23.09
C TYR A 54 18.19 15.67 23.98
N VAL A 55 18.41 14.37 24.13
CA VAL A 55 19.37 13.84 25.10
C VAL A 55 20.53 13.17 24.38
N MET A 56 21.76 13.60 24.69
CA MET A 56 22.96 12.84 24.34
C MET A 56 23.06 11.65 25.30
N THR A 57 23.17 10.44 24.76
CA THR A 57 23.17 9.22 25.56
C THR A 57 24.30 8.28 25.16
N PRO A 58 24.95 7.59 26.11
CA PRO A 58 25.92 6.55 25.78
C PRO A 58 25.30 5.37 25.02
N ILE A 59 23.96 5.21 25.07
CA ILE A 59 23.24 4.13 24.37
C ILE A 59 23.56 4.15 22.87
N ASN A 60 23.53 5.31 22.23
CA ASN A 60 23.93 5.47 20.82
C ASN A 60 25.35 6.03 20.67
N GLN A 61 26.22 5.75 21.64
CA GLN A 61 27.62 6.20 21.68
C GLN A 61 27.78 7.73 21.64
N ASN A 62 26.75 8.48 22.06
CA ASN A 62 26.69 9.94 21.94
C ASN A 62 26.89 10.44 20.49
N GLU A 63 26.52 9.64 19.50
CA GLU A 63 26.70 10.02 18.09
C GLU A 63 25.64 11.00 17.58
N TRP A 64 24.45 11.04 18.19
CA TRP A 64 23.39 12.00 17.91
C TRP A 64 22.46 12.20 19.12
N PRO A 65 21.79 13.36 19.22
CA PRO A 65 20.78 13.57 20.25
C PRO A 65 19.53 12.72 19.98
N VAL A 66 19.02 12.08 21.04
CA VAL A 66 17.81 11.25 20.99
C VAL A 66 16.61 12.10 21.43
N PRO A 67 15.60 12.32 20.56
CA PRO A 67 14.36 12.96 20.98
C PRO A 67 13.56 12.00 21.86
N ILE A 68 13.34 12.37 23.11
CA ILE A 68 12.43 11.66 24.01
C ILE A 68 11.51 12.65 24.70
N LEU A 69 10.36 12.18 25.16
CA LEU A 69 9.45 12.96 25.97
C LEU A 69 10.13 13.46 27.25
N LYS A 70 9.79 14.68 27.69
CA LYS A 70 10.35 15.28 28.92
C LYS A 70 10.15 14.39 30.14
N ASP A 71 8.98 13.75 30.22
CA ASP A 71 8.53 12.83 31.26
C ASP A 71 8.90 11.35 31.00
N ALA A 72 9.46 11.01 29.84
CA ALA A 72 9.90 9.64 29.55
C ALA A 72 11.33 9.37 30.02
N ASN A 73 11.61 8.09 30.26
CA ASN A 73 12.92 7.56 30.61
C ASN A 73 13.23 6.28 29.82
N LEU A 74 14.34 6.31 29.07
CA LEU A 74 14.80 5.16 28.28
C LEU A 74 15.12 3.93 29.14
N ASP A 75 15.57 4.11 30.38
CA ASP A 75 15.84 2.97 31.28
C ASP A 75 14.56 2.27 31.72
N LEU A 76 13.46 3.02 31.91
CA LEU A 76 12.16 2.41 32.23
C LEU A 76 11.59 1.65 31.03
N ILE A 77 11.70 2.23 29.83
CA ILE A 77 11.31 1.54 28.58
C ILE A 77 12.14 0.26 28.41
N ARG A 78 13.46 0.33 28.66
CA ARG A 78 14.35 -0.83 28.64
C ARG A 78 13.91 -1.91 29.61
N ILE A 79 13.65 -1.55 30.87
CA ILE A 79 13.17 -2.49 31.89
C ILE A 79 11.84 -3.13 31.44
N GLU A 80 10.93 -2.34 30.89
CA GLU A 80 9.66 -2.84 30.38
C GLU A 80 9.87 -3.84 29.23
N MET A 81 10.79 -3.58 28.30
CA MET A 81 11.10 -4.54 27.23
C MET A 81 11.81 -5.80 27.75
N LEU A 82 12.74 -5.66 28.71
CA LEU A 82 13.43 -6.80 29.34
C LEU A 82 12.45 -7.71 30.11
N ASN A 83 11.44 -7.14 30.76
CA ASN A 83 10.37 -7.90 31.42
C ASN A 83 9.49 -8.69 30.44
N LEU A 84 9.58 -8.38 29.14
CA LEU A 84 8.94 -9.14 28.05
C LEU A 84 9.89 -10.10 27.36
N GLU A 85 11.06 -10.31 27.96
CA GLU A 85 12.09 -11.22 27.46
C GLU A 85 12.71 -10.76 26.13
N ALA A 86 12.54 -9.48 25.76
CA ALA A 86 13.20 -8.91 24.60
C ALA A 86 14.71 -8.78 24.84
N GLU A 87 15.52 -9.26 23.88
CA GLU A 87 16.98 -9.12 23.91
C GLU A 87 17.45 -7.94 23.03
N TYR A 88 16.92 -7.85 21.81
CA TYR A 88 17.25 -6.81 20.83
C TYR A 88 16.00 -6.09 20.38
N VAL A 89 16.00 -4.77 20.44
CA VAL A 89 14.87 -3.93 20.03
C VAL A 89 15.30 -2.93 18.99
N TRP A 90 14.48 -2.72 17.97
CA TRP A 90 14.57 -1.56 17.11
C TRP A 90 13.66 -0.46 17.62
N LEU A 91 14.24 0.70 17.91
CA LEU A 91 13.55 1.93 18.27
C LEU A 91 14.12 3.04 17.39
N ASP A 92 13.29 3.67 16.57
CA ASP A 92 13.67 4.67 15.57
C ASP A 92 14.54 5.80 16.13
N VAL A 93 14.18 6.38 17.28
CA VAL A 93 14.92 7.48 17.91
C VAL A 93 16.33 7.08 18.35
N LEU A 94 16.55 5.80 18.64
CA LEU A 94 17.86 5.25 19.04
C LEU A 94 18.64 4.63 17.88
N CYS A 95 17.96 4.04 16.90
CA CYS A 95 18.59 3.27 15.83
C CYS A 95 18.82 4.09 14.55
N MET A 96 18.19 5.27 14.46
CA MET A 96 18.34 6.19 13.34
C MET A 96 18.69 7.61 13.79
N ARG A 97 19.48 8.30 12.96
CA ARG A 97 19.75 9.73 13.09
C ARG A 97 18.50 10.53 12.75
N GLN A 98 18.02 11.32 13.70
CA GLN A 98 16.79 12.11 13.57
C GLN A 98 17.04 13.47 12.88
N LYS A 99 15.98 14.08 12.33
CA LYS A 99 16.07 15.33 11.52
C LYS A 99 16.72 16.52 12.24
N VAL A 100 16.74 16.50 13.57
CA VAL A 100 17.28 17.58 14.42
C VAL A 100 18.79 17.76 14.23
N TYR A 101 19.46 16.81 13.58
CA TYR A 101 20.86 16.91 13.19
C TYR A 101 21.00 17.19 11.67
N LEU A 102 21.54 18.37 11.34
CA LEU A 102 21.97 18.74 9.99
C LEU A 102 23.36 18.16 9.74
N ASP A 103 23.39 16.93 9.25
CA ASP A 103 24.62 16.27 8.82
C ASP A 103 24.39 15.55 7.50
N ASN A 104 25.35 15.69 6.58
CA ASN A 104 25.36 14.98 5.30
C ASN A 104 25.31 13.46 5.51
N ILE A 105 25.86 12.94 6.61
CA ILE A 105 25.76 11.52 6.96
C ILE A 105 24.30 11.09 7.10
N ARG A 106 23.45 11.91 7.72
CA ARG A 106 22.02 11.61 7.87
C ARG A 106 21.34 11.50 6.50
N LEU A 107 21.61 12.45 5.60
CA LEU A 107 21.01 12.44 4.26
C LEU A 107 21.37 11.16 3.50
N GLU A 108 22.63 10.75 3.55
CA GLU A 108 23.07 9.49 2.91
C GLU A 108 22.50 8.24 3.59
N GLU A 109 22.41 8.21 4.92
CA GLU A 109 21.75 7.10 5.62
C GLU A 109 20.27 7.02 5.27
N TRP A 110 19.57 8.15 5.24
CA TRP A 110 18.13 8.22 5.00
C TRP A 110 17.71 7.73 3.62
N LYS A 111 18.52 7.96 2.58
CA LYS A 111 18.27 7.43 1.24
C LYS A 111 17.98 5.92 1.24
N VAL A 112 18.59 5.18 2.17
CA VAL A 112 18.49 3.72 2.26
C VAL A 112 17.70 3.28 3.49
N ASP A 113 17.90 3.92 4.64
CA ASP A 113 17.34 3.44 5.90
C ASP A 113 15.84 3.79 6.03
N MET A 114 15.40 4.99 5.61
CA MET A 114 13.98 5.39 5.63
C MET A 114 13.06 4.44 4.85
N PRO A 115 13.34 4.10 3.57
CA PRO A 115 12.45 3.22 2.81
C PRO A 115 12.56 1.75 3.26
N THR A 116 13.48 1.40 4.17
CA THR A 116 13.64 0.05 4.73
C THR A 116 13.00 -0.14 6.11
N ILE A 117 12.41 0.90 6.71
CA ILE A 117 11.79 0.83 8.04
C ILE A 117 10.74 -0.29 8.12
N GLY A 118 9.93 -0.47 7.08
CA GLY A 118 8.90 -1.51 7.05
C GLY A 118 9.43 -2.93 7.21
N TRP A 119 10.71 -3.18 6.89
CA TRP A 119 11.34 -4.48 7.15
C TRP A 119 11.29 -4.82 8.62
N VAL A 120 11.62 -3.84 9.48
CA VAL A 120 11.71 -4.01 10.93
C VAL A 120 10.40 -4.54 11.47
N TYR A 121 9.29 -3.91 11.13
CA TYR A 121 7.99 -4.28 11.67
C TYR A 121 7.39 -5.53 11.03
N ARG A 122 7.75 -5.81 9.76
CA ARG A 122 7.33 -7.02 9.05
C ARG A 122 8.07 -8.27 9.54
N LYS A 123 9.33 -8.12 9.96
CA LYS A 123 10.21 -9.23 10.38
C LYS A 123 10.40 -9.31 11.89
N ALA A 124 9.91 -8.33 12.65
CA ALA A 124 10.07 -8.35 14.10
C ALA A 124 9.37 -9.56 14.71
N ASP A 125 10.03 -10.18 15.68
CA ASP A 125 9.44 -11.29 16.47
C ASP A 125 8.21 -10.80 17.24
N GLN A 126 8.22 -9.54 17.66
CA GLN A 126 7.08 -8.87 18.28
C GLN A 126 7.19 -7.35 18.10
N VAL A 127 6.03 -6.70 17.97
CA VAL A 127 5.92 -5.24 17.96
C VAL A 127 5.23 -4.76 19.23
N VAL A 128 5.82 -3.76 19.89
CA VAL A 128 5.27 -3.11 21.09
C VAL A 128 4.85 -1.69 20.74
N CYS A 129 3.60 -1.34 21.05
CA CYS A 129 2.98 -0.08 20.64
C CYS A 129 2.60 0.81 21.83
N TYR A 130 3.10 2.05 21.81
CA TYR A 130 2.69 3.12 22.73
C TYR A 130 1.78 4.14 22.03
N PHE A 131 0.47 4.03 22.20
CA PHE A 131 -0.51 4.89 21.49
C PHE A 131 -0.62 6.32 22.04
N SER A 132 -0.07 6.61 23.22
CA SER A 132 -0.06 7.95 23.85
C SER A 132 1.31 8.63 23.85
N GLY A 133 2.29 8.03 23.16
CA GLY A 133 3.68 8.49 23.12
C GLY A 133 4.62 7.54 23.85
N LEU A 134 5.87 7.50 23.40
CA LEU A 134 6.89 6.54 23.87
C LEU A 134 7.05 6.58 25.40
N GLY A 135 6.80 5.45 26.07
CA GLY A 135 6.92 5.31 27.52
C GLY A 135 5.83 6.00 28.35
N ARG A 136 4.76 6.53 27.72
CA ARG A 136 3.63 7.13 28.43
C ARG A 136 2.53 6.12 28.76
N PRO A 137 1.82 6.32 29.88
CA PRO A 137 0.57 5.64 30.15
C PRO A 137 -0.48 5.96 29.06
N LEU A 138 -1.24 4.95 28.67
CA LEU A 138 -2.41 5.00 27.82
C LEU A 138 -3.62 5.36 28.69
N THR A 139 -3.78 6.65 28.96
CA THR A 139 -4.94 7.20 29.68
C THR A 139 -6.13 7.38 28.75
N THR A 140 -5.89 7.96 27.57
CA THR A 140 -6.88 8.19 26.52
C THR A 140 -6.32 7.82 25.15
N VAL A 141 -7.19 7.25 24.31
CA VAL A 141 -6.84 6.89 22.94
C VAL A 141 -7.07 8.10 22.06
N ASP A 142 -5.99 8.73 21.61
CA ASP A 142 -6.08 9.80 20.62
C ASP A 142 -6.22 9.20 19.21
N LEU A 143 -7.36 9.48 18.57
CA LEU A 143 -7.66 9.01 17.21
C LEU A 143 -7.80 10.14 16.20
N VAL A 144 -7.75 11.39 16.66
CA VAL A 144 -8.15 12.56 15.87
C VAL A 144 -6.97 13.47 15.60
N SER A 145 -6.09 13.68 16.59
CA SER A 145 -4.95 14.58 16.44
C SER A 145 -4.04 14.15 15.31
N ASP A 146 -3.42 15.12 14.66
CA ASP A 146 -2.35 14.86 13.68
C ASP A 146 -1.12 14.17 14.31
N ARG A 147 -1.05 14.09 15.64
CA ARG A 147 -0.04 13.37 16.43
C ARG A 147 -0.43 11.93 16.79
N SER A 148 -1.72 11.60 16.69
CA SER A 148 -2.24 10.26 16.90
C SER A 148 -1.45 9.24 16.09
N TRP A 149 -1.17 8.09 16.71
CA TRP A 149 -0.57 6.95 16.03
C TRP A 149 -1.34 6.57 14.75
N PHE A 150 -2.67 6.67 14.75
CA PHE A 150 -3.52 6.32 13.60
C PHE A 150 -3.48 7.34 12.46
N LYS A 151 -2.89 8.52 12.71
CA LYS A 151 -2.90 9.66 11.79
C LYS A 151 -1.53 9.94 11.17
N ARG A 152 -0.49 9.16 11.48
CA ARG A 152 0.85 9.31 10.88
C ARG A 152 1.06 8.34 9.72
N ALA A 153 1.71 8.80 8.65
CA ALA A 153 1.97 7.99 7.45
C ALA A 153 2.85 6.77 7.76
N TRP A 154 3.98 6.99 8.44
CA TRP A 154 4.96 5.96 8.78
C TRP A 154 4.36 4.84 9.63
N THR A 155 3.51 5.16 10.61
CA THR A 155 2.91 4.16 11.51
C THR A 155 1.99 3.16 10.80
N LEU A 156 1.53 3.42 9.56
CA LEU A 156 0.75 2.43 8.82
C LEU A 156 1.53 1.14 8.57
N GLN A 157 2.80 1.25 8.17
CA GLN A 157 3.65 0.08 7.94
C GLN A 157 4.19 -0.53 9.22
N GLU A 158 4.16 0.23 10.32
CA GLU A 158 4.59 -0.24 11.65
C GLU A 158 3.57 -1.17 12.30
N MET A 159 2.36 -1.24 11.74
CA MET A 159 1.33 -2.17 12.19
C MET A 159 1.76 -3.62 11.93
N ASN A 160 1.82 -4.39 13.02
CA ASN A 160 1.90 -5.85 13.02
C ASN A 160 0.50 -6.46 13.25
N ILE A 161 0.30 -7.75 12.94
CA ILE A 161 -0.99 -8.41 13.13
C ILE A 161 -1.37 -8.44 14.61
N ASP A 162 -0.41 -8.66 15.51
CA ASP A 162 -0.69 -8.79 16.95
C ASP A 162 0.27 -7.93 17.79
N PRO A 163 0.11 -6.60 17.79
CA PRO A 163 0.96 -5.72 18.57
C PRO A 163 0.64 -5.84 20.06
N ILE A 164 1.68 -5.79 20.88
CA ILE A 164 1.57 -5.66 22.32
C ILE A 164 1.30 -4.20 22.66
N VAL A 165 0.17 -3.91 23.30
CA VAL A 165 -0.19 -2.56 23.74
C VAL A 165 0.53 -2.24 25.06
N ARG A 166 1.16 -1.06 25.14
CA ARG A 166 1.81 -0.56 26.37
C ARG A 166 1.24 0.75 26.86
N GLY A 167 1.54 1.02 28.14
CA GLY A 167 0.98 2.13 28.91
C GLY A 167 -0.40 1.85 29.53
N MET A 168 -1.00 0.68 29.32
CA MET A 168 -2.35 0.40 29.83
C MET A 168 -2.42 0.51 31.36
N ILE A 169 -3.43 1.22 31.85
CA ILE A 169 -3.69 1.40 33.30
C ILE A 169 -4.50 0.21 33.87
N GLY A 170 -5.21 -0.52 33.02
CA GLY A 170 -5.97 -1.72 33.37
C GLY A 170 -5.68 -2.88 32.40
N PRO A 171 -6.25 -4.07 32.64
CA PRO A 171 -5.98 -5.25 31.84
C PRO A 171 -6.67 -5.23 30.46
N GLU A 172 -7.69 -4.39 30.27
CA GLU A 172 -8.53 -4.38 29.07
C GLU A 172 -8.13 -3.28 28.08
N VAL A 173 -8.04 -3.65 26.80
CA VAL A 173 -7.80 -2.71 25.71
C VAL A 173 -9.08 -1.89 25.48
N PRO A 174 -9.02 -0.54 25.46
CA PRO A 174 -10.19 0.28 25.19
C PRO A 174 -10.91 -0.13 23.89
N ALA A 175 -12.24 -0.27 23.91
CA ALA A 175 -13.03 -0.79 22.79
C ALA A 175 -12.79 -0.03 21.47
N GLU A 176 -12.60 1.29 21.54
CA GLU A 176 -12.33 2.11 20.37
C GLU A 176 -10.95 1.81 19.76
N LEU A 177 -9.93 1.60 20.60
CA LEU A 177 -8.60 1.17 20.17
C LEU A 177 -8.69 -0.23 19.52
N HIS A 178 -9.36 -1.17 20.18
CA HIS A 178 -9.56 -2.52 19.64
C HIS A 178 -10.22 -2.49 18.26
N THR A 179 -11.29 -1.71 18.09
CA THR A 179 -11.99 -1.54 16.80
C THR A 179 -11.07 -1.00 15.71
N ARG A 180 -10.22 0.00 16.03
CA ARG A 180 -9.26 0.57 15.06
C ARG A 180 -8.16 -0.40 14.70
N LEU A 181 -7.65 -1.16 15.66
CA LEU A 181 -6.66 -2.20 15.41
C LEU A 181 -7.23 -3.32 14.54
N GLU A 182 -8.46 -3.75 14.79
CA GLU A 182 -9.11 -4.79 13.99
C GLU A 182 -9.37 -4.33 12.55
N SER A 183 -9.73 -3.06 12.34
CA SER A 183 -9.82 -2.50 10.97
C SER A 183 -8.48 -2.53 10.23
N LEU A 184 -7.37 -2.26 10.91
CA LEU A 184 -6.04 -2.34 10.30
C LEU A 184 -5.58 -3.78 10.07
N ARG A 185 -5.92 -4.71 10.96
CA ARG A 185 -5.72 -6.15 10.77
C ARG A 185 -6.49 -6.68 9.58
N GLN A 186 -7.75 -6.27 9.43
CA GLN A 186 -8.58 -6.67 8.30
C GLN A 186 -7.96 -6.19 6.98
N MET A 187 -7.57 -4.91 6.89
CA MET A 187 -6.87 -4.38 5.71
C MET A 187 -5.58 -5.17 5.39
N ARG A 188 -4.83 -5.62 6.40
CA ARG A 188 -3.64 -6.48 6.21
C ARG A 188 -3.99 -7.88 5.72
N ARG A 189 -5.11 -8.45 6.16
CA ARG A 189 -5.58 -9.79 5.75
C ARG A 189 -6.18 -9.79 4.35
N ASP A 190 -6.88 -8.72 3.98
CA ASP A 190 -7.53 -8.60 2.66
C ASP A 190 -6.53 -8.46 1.51
N ASP A 191 -5.29 -8.05 1.85
CA ASP A 191 -4.16 -7.86 0.93
C ASP A 191 -4.58 -7.14 -0.36
N PHE A 192 -5.32 -6.04 -0.19
CA PHE A 192 -5.91 -5.27 -1.26
C PHE A 192 -5.35 -3.86 -1.32
N MET A 193 -4.86 -3.45 -2.50
CA MET A 193 -4.15 -2.17 -2.62
C MET A 193 -5.02 -0.99 -2.19
N PHE A 194 -6.29 -0.96 -2.57
CA PHE A 194 -7.14 0.19 -2.29
C PHE A 194 -7.51 0.32 -0.81
N ASP A 195 -7.57 -0.77 -0.05
CA ASP A 195 -7.78 -0.71 1.40
C ASP A 195 -6.58 -0.07 2.09
N ILE A 196 -5.37 -0.43 1.67
CA ILE A 196 -4.13 0.21 2.13
C ILE A 196 -4.13 1.70 1.77
N LEU A 197 -4.49 2.06 0.53
CA LEU A 197 -4.55 3.45 0.07
C LEU A 197 -5.60 4.28 0.82
N ILE A 198 -6.77 3.70 1.15
CA ILE A 198 -7.80 4.34 1.98
C ILE A 198 -7.22 4.65 3.37
N GLN A 199 -6.50 3.71 3.96
CA GLN A 199 -5.84 3.90 5.25
C GLN A 199 -4.71 4.95 5.17
N MET A 200 -3.96 5.04 4.07
CA MET A 200 -2.95 6.08 3.86
C MET A 200 -3.55 7.48 3.61
N ARG A 201 -4.77 7.55 3.07
CA ARG A 201 -5.45 8.81 2.70
C ARG A 201 -5.65 9.75 3.87
N THR A 202 -6.02 9.21 5.02
CA THR A 202 -6.35 9.98 6.22
C THR A 202 -5.13 10.32 7.07
N ARG A 203 -3.95 9.84 6.67
CA ARG A 203 -2.67 10.01 7.38
C ARG A 203 -1.89 11.22 6.89
N LYS A 204 -1.21 11.85 7.85
CA LYS A 204 -0.33 13.00 7.72
C LYS A 204 1.12 12.54 7.66
N SER A 205 1.90 13.24 6.87
CA SER A 205 3.36 13.10 6.82
C SER A 205 4.03 14.44 7.07
N THR A 206 5.33 14.41 7.37
CA THR A 206 6.14 15.64 7.46
C THR A 206 6.58 16.06 6.07
N ASN A 207 7.10 15.12 5.27
CA ASN A 207 7.37 15.34 3.85
C ASN A 207 6.26 14.63 3.03
N PRO A 208 5.74 15.22 1.94
CA PRO A 208 4.69 14.58 1.13
C PRO A 208 5.08 13.17 0.65
N VAL A 209 6.32 13.00 0.20
CA VAL A 209 6.88 11.72 -0.30
C VAL A 209 6.86 10.58 0.73
N ASP A 210 6.86 10.89 2.03
CA ASP A 210 6.77 9.88 3.10
C ASP A 210 5.56 8.98 2.96
N ARG A 211 4.44 9.52 2.44
CA ARG A 211 3.21 8.74 2.25
C ARG A 211 3.38 7.65 1.22
N VAL A 212 4.19 7.89 0.19
CA VAL A 212 4.53 6.89 -0.82
C VAL A 212 5.59 5.93 -0.28
N ALA A 213 6.63 6.46 0.37
CA ALA A 213 7.71 5.64 0.92
C ALA A 213 7.21 4.66 2.00
N ALA A 214 6.22 5.05 2.81
CA ALA A 214 5.60 4.18 3.81
C ALA A 214 4.75 3.04 3.21
N LEU A 215 4.47 3.04 1.89
CA LEU A 215 3.74 1.97 1.22
C LEU A 215 4.64 0.83 0.72
N VAL A 216 5.95 1.02 0.64
CA VAL A 216 6.89 0.09 -0.01
C VAL A 216 6.70 -1.36 0.47
N TYR A 217 6.66 -1.57 1.79
CA TYR A 217 6.50 -2.89 2.40
C TYR A 217 5.06 -3.38 2.43
N LEU A 218 4.09 -2.46 2.43
CA LEU A 218 2.67 -2.79 2.34
C LEU A 218 2.31 -3.32 0.95
N PHE A 219 3.01 -2.84 -0.08
CA PHE A 219 2.79 -3.19 -1.48
C PHE A 219 3.63 -4.39 -1.94
N HIS A 220 4.27 -5.10 -1.00
CA HIS A 220 5.07 -6.29 -1.28
C HIS A 220 6.16 -6.09 -2.35
N SER A 221 6.64 -4.86 -2.53
CA SER A 221 7.56 -4.47 -3.61
C SER A 221 8.77 -5.40 -3.73
N GLU A 222 9.12 -5.80 -4.96
CA GLU A 222 10.25 -6.69 -5.25
C GLU A 222 11.60 -6.02 -4.96
N TYR A 223 11.65 -4.71 -5.16
CA TYR A 223 12.77 -3.83 -4.89
C TYR A 223 12.33 -2.67 -4.00
N ILE A 224 13.28 -1.96 -3.42
CA ILE A 224 12.99 -0.78 -2.59
C ILE A 224 13.55 0.46 -3.30
N PRO A 225 12.73 1.48 -3.58
CA PRO A 225 13.23 2.72 -4.16
C PRO A 225 14.03 3.48 -3.09
N ILE A 226 15.08 4.20 -3.50
CA ILE A 226 15.74 5.11 -2.56
C ILE A 226 14.77 6.23 -2.15
N TYR A 227 14.95 6.72 -0.93
CA TYR A 227 14.22 7.87 -0.46
C TYR A 227 14.91 9.17 -0.90
N ASP A 228 14.12 10.06 -1.47
CA ASP A 228 14.55 11.37 -1.95
C ASP A 228 13.51 12.40 -1.46
N GLU A 229 13.92 13.28 -0.54
CA GLU A 229 13.03 14.29 0.07
C GLU A 229 12.51 15.30 -0.96
N ASP A 230 13.26 15.50 -2.06
CA ASP A 230 12.95 16.50 -3.09
C ASP A 230 12.13 15.90 -4.25
N GLN A 231 11.91 14.58 -4.24
CA GLN A 231 11.11 13.91 -5.26
C GLN A 231 9.62 14.25 -5.11
N SER A 232 8.95 14.46 -6.24
CA SER A 232 7.49 14.63 -6.25
C SER A 232 6.77 13.34 -5.83
N GLU A 233 5.59 13.46 -5.22
CA GLU A 233 4.78 12.29 -4.86
C GLU A 233 4.42 11.44 -6.09
N GLU A 234 4.23 12.06 -7.26
CA GLU A 234 3.89 11.34 -8.49
C GLU A 234 5.07 10.54 -9.05
N ASP A 235 6.28 11.09 -9.01
CA ASP A 235 7.48 10.37 -9.44
C ASP A 235 7.79 9.22 -8.50
N ALA A 236 7.64 9.44 -7.18
CA ALA A 236 7.79 8.39 -6.18
C ALA A 236 6.74 7.29 -6.37
N TRP A 237 5.48 7.67 -6.61
CA TRP A 237 4.37 6.75 -6.87
C TRP A 237 4.64 5.91 -8.12
N THR A 238 5.08 6.55 -9.20
CA THR A 238 5.47 5.87 -10.43
C THR A 238 6.62 4.89 -10.21
N ALA A 239 7.65 5.29 -9.47
CA ALA A 239 8.77 4.42 -9.13
C ALA A 239 8.31 3.20 -8.32
N LEU A 240 7.44 3.41 -7.33
CA LEU A 240 6.88 2.34 -6.50
C LEU A 240 6.00 1.38 -7.30
N VAL A 241 5.02 1.88 -8.07
CA VAL A 241 4.10 1.02 -8.83
C VAL A 241 4.86 0.13 -9.83
N ASN A 242 5.93 0.62 -10.44
CA ASN A 242 6.74 -0.17 -11.37
C ASN A 242 7.39 -1.42 -10.73
N ILE A 243 7.66 -1.39 -9.43
CA ILE A 243 8.35 -2.46 -8.68
C ILE A 243 7.43 -3.19 -7.68
N THR A 244 6.20 -2.71 -7.52
CA THR A 244 5.12 -3.38 -6.77
C THR A 244 4.79 -4.74 -7.40
N GLN A 245 4.33 -5.68 -6.57
CA GLN A 245 3.90 -7.01 -7.03
C GLN A 245 2.92 -6.95 -8.21
N ASP A 246 3.02 -7.95 -9.07
CA ASP A 246 2.31 -8.01 -10.34
C ASP A 246 0.77 -8.08 -10.16
N TRP A 247 0.27 -8.74 -9.11
CA TRP A 247 -1.15 -8.78 -8.77
C TRP A 247 -1.69 -7.44 -8.26
N PHE A 248 -0.90 -6.70 -7.49
CA PHE A 248 -1.28 -5.37 -7.00
C PHE A 248 -1.35 -4.32 -8.11
N ARG A 249 -0.51 -4.45 -9.14
CA ARG A 249 -0.69 -3.67 -10.37
C ARG A 249 -1.98 -4.04 -11.09
N ALA A 250 -2.36 -5.32 -11.10
CA ALA A 250 -3.64 -5.72 -11.65
C ALA A 250 -4.82 -5.08 -10.89
N ASP A 251 -4.74 -4.91 -9.56
CA ASP A 251 -5.77 -4.18 -8.82
C ASP A 251 -5.98 -2.76 -9.35
N LEU A 252 -4.89 -2.02 -9.60
CA LEU A 252 -4.97 -0.68 -10.19
C LEU A 252 -5.64 -0.69 -11.57
N PHE A 253 -5.36 -1.71 -12.38
CA PHE A 253 -5.92 -1.81 -13.73
C PHE A 253 -7.40 -2.17 -13.74
N PHE A 254 -7.84 -3.05 -12.86
CA PHE A 254 -9.23 -3.54 -12.87
C PHE A 254 -10.16 -2.79 -11.90
N PHE A 255 -9.68 -2.26 -10.78
CA PHE A 255 -10.56 -1.59 -9.80
C PHE A 255 -10.54 -0.06 -9.87
N TYR A 256 -9.61 0.55 -10.61
CA TYR A 256 -9.67 1.98 -10.90
C TYR A 256 -10.49 2.23 -12.17
N PRO A 257 -11.61 2.98 -12.13
CA PRO A 257 -12.53 3.07 -13.26
C PRO A 257 -12.12 4.06 -14.35
N LYS A 258 -11.24 5.02 -14.06
CA LYS A 258 -10.89 6.07 -15.04
C LYS A 258 -9.57 5.73 -15.75
N PRO A 259 -9.27 6.36 -16.89
CA PRO A 259 -7.90 6.40 -17.37
C PRO A 259 -7.03 7.20 -16.40
N GLY A 260 -5.76 6.82 -16.33
CA GLY A 260 -4.71 7.62 -15.72
C GLY A 260 -4.61 8.99 -16.38
N ASP A 261 -4.34 10.03 -15.60
CA ASP A 261 -4.04 11.39 -16.10
C ASP A 261 -2.54 11.64 -16.30
N GLY A 262 -1.71 10.61 -16.11
CA GLY A 262 -0.26 10.64 -16.35
C GLY A 262 0.15 10.00 -17.68
N LYS A 263 1.46 9.70 -17.80
CA LYS A 263 2.03 9.03 -19.00
C LYS A 263 1.53 7.59 -19.19
N GLN A 264 1.25 6.91 -18.09
CA GLN A 264 0.68 5.56 -18.09
C GLN A 264 -0.81 5.66 -17.81
N VAL A 265 -1.65 5.46 -18.83
CA VAL A 265 -3.10 5.66 -18.75
C VAL A 265 -3.82 4.43 -18.18
N TRP A 266 -3.17 3.27 -18.15
CA TRP A 266 -3.74 2.04 -17.62
C TRP A 266 -3.96 2.08 -16.08
N ARG A 267 -3.21 2.92 -15.36
CA ARG A 267 -3.24 3.06 -13.90
C ARG A 267 -3.51 4.49 -13.45
N PRO A 268 -4.01 4.71 -12.23
CA PRO A 268 -4.15 6.05 -11.69
C PRO A 268 -2.79 6.70 -11.38
N SER A 269 -2.76 8.03 -11.45
CA SER A 269 -1.77 8.85 -10.75
C SER A 269 -1.92 8.76 -9.23
N TRP A 270 -0.95 9.27 -8.49
CA TRP A 270 -1.02 9.37 -7.03
C TRP A 270 -2.27 10.13 -6.59
N ASN A 271 -2.51 11.31 -7.18
CA ASN A 271 -3.65 12.14 -6.86
C ASN A 271 -5.00 11.44 -7.15
N GLN A 272 -5.08 10.69 -8.26
CA GLN A 272 -6.25 9.88 -8.58
C GLN A 272 -6.45 8.73 -7.59
N ALA A 273 -5.39 7.99 -7.26
CA ALA A 273 -5.40 6.86 -6.33
C ALA A 273 -5.84 7.30 -4.92
N MET A 274 -5.35 8.45 -4.46
CA MET A 274 -5.67 8.99 -3.13
C MET A 274 -7.08 9.55 -3.00
N LYS A 275 -7.85 9.64 -4.09
CA LYS A 275 -9.25 10.10 -4.09
C LYS A 275 -10.25 8.97 -4.36
N HIS A 276 -9.78 7.82 -4.85
CA HIS A 276 -10.64 6.73 -5.29
C HIS A 276 -11.03 5.80 -4.15
N THR A 277 -12.29 5.41 -4.08
CA THR A 277 -12.76 4.37 -3.18
C THR A 277 -13.43 3.29 -4.02
N VAL A 278 -13.06 2.04 -3.77
CA VAL A 278 -13.69 0.90 -4.41
C VAL A 278 -15.01 0.62 -3.71
N SER A 279 -16.11 0.67 -4.46
CA SER A 279 -17.46 0.48 -3.91
C SER A 279 -17.71 -0.95 -3.45
N TRP A 280 -17.10 -1.92 -4.14
CA TRP A 280 -17.23 -3.34 -3.85
C TRP A 280 -16.12 -4.15 -4.53
N ARG A 281 -15.69 -5.22 -3.86
CA ARG A 281 -14.82 -6.27 -4.38
C ARG A 281 -15.27 -7.58 -3.77
N ASP A 282 -15.22 -8.65 -4.54
CA ASP A 282 -15.21 -10.00 -3.99
C ASP A 282 -13.78 -10.33 -3.52
N PRO A 283 -13.55 -10.59 -2.21
CA PRO A 283 -12.22 -10.89 -1.68
C PRO A 283 -11.55 -12.11 -2.32
N SER A 284 -12.33 -13.05 -2.85
CA SER A 284 -11.82 -14.23 -3.56
C SER A 284 -11.35 -13.92 -4.98
N GLN A 285 -11.66 -12.72 -5.48
CA GLN A 285 -11.38 -12.33 -6.86
C GLN A 285 -9.90 -12.02 -7.04
N VAL A 286 -9.27 -12.76 -7.95
CA VAL A 286 -7.90 -12.54 -8.41
C VAL A 286 -7.94 -11.90 -9.79
N MET A 287 -7.18 -10.82 -9.97
CA MET A 287 -7.17 -10.03 -11.21
C MET A 287 -6.16 -10.52 -12.25
N GLY A 288 -5.34 -11.51 -11.90
CA GLY A 288 -4.16 -11.87 -12.66
C GLY A 288 -2.97 -11.00 -12.31
N LYS A 289 -2.08 -10.82 -13.29
CA LYS A 289 -0.74 -10.26 -13.06
C LYS A 289 -0.38 -9.29 -14.17
N ILE A 290 -0.10 -8.04 -13.82
CA ILE A 290 0.49 -7.08 -14.75
C ILE A 290 2.00 -7.14 -14.58
N GLN A 291 2.70 -7.48 -15.65
CA GLN A 291 4.16 -7.57 -15.68
C GLN A 291 4.76 -6.22 -16.09
N TRP A 292 6.00 -5.96 -15.64
CA TRP A 292 6.78 -4.78 -16.01
C TRP A 292 8.12 -5.26 -16.52
N VAL A 293 8.48 -4.83 -17.74
CA VAL A 293 9.70 -5.27 -18.42
C VAL A 293 10.57 -4.06 -18.76
N GLY A 294 10.65 -3.08 -17.86
CA GLY A 294 11.46 -1.88 -18.09
C GLY A 294 10.91 -1.02 -19.23
N GLU A 295 11.71 -0.85 -20.29
CA GLU A 295 11.43 0.04 -21.43
C GLU A 295 10.33 -0.51 -22.36
N ASP A 296 10.14 -1.84 -22.40
CA ASP A 296 9.11 -2.48 -23.24
C ASP A 296 7.67 -2.20 -22.74
N GLY A 297 7.54 -1.61 -21.55
CA GLY A 297 6.27 -1.21 -20.95
C GLY A 297 5.61 -2.30 -20.11
N ASN A 298 4.39 -2.02 -19.66
CA ASN A 298 3.58 -2.95 -18.89
C ASN A 298 2.76 -3.85 -19.81
N TRP A 299 2.55 -5.10 -19.41
CA TRP A 299 1.66 -5.99 -20.15
C TRP A 299 0.83 -6.88 -19.23
N TYR A 300 -0.31 -7.31 -19.75
CA TYR A 300 -1.22 -8.24 -19.11
C TYR A 300 -1.49 -9.43 -20.03
N ARG A 301 -1.68 -10.62 -19.47
CA ARG A 301 -2.15 -11.78 -20.23
C ARG A 301 -3.46 -12.29 -19.64
N GLY A 302 -4.53 -12.23 -20.43
CA GLY A 302 -5.86 -12.65 -20.01
C GLY A 302 -6.86 -12.70 -21.16
N PRO A 303 -8.15 -12.95 -20.85
CA PRO A 303 -9.23 -12.89 -21.83
C PRO A 303 -9.21 -11.57 -22.60
N TYR A 304 -9.30 -11.67 -23.92
CA TYR A 304 -9.23 -10.55 -24.83
C TYR A 304 -10.33 -10.67 -25.87
N ILE A 305 -11.06 -9.58 -26.09
CA ILE A 305 -12.05 -9.46 -27.15
C ILE A 305 -11.61 -8.28 -28.01
N GLU A 306 -11.25 -8.57 -29.26
CA GLU A 306 -10.68 -7.57 -30.18
C GLU A 306 -11.65 -6.42 -30.47
N SER A 307 -12.91 -6.76 -30.73
CA SER A 307 -13.95 -5.81 -31.14
C SER A 307 -15.31 -6.23 -30.60
N CYS A 308 -15.94 -5.33 -29.85
CA CYS A 308 -17.32 -5.44 -29.41
C CYS A 308 -17.99 -4.05 -29.38
N GLU A 309 -19.31 -4.02 -29.44
CA GLU A 309 -20.09 -2.79 -29.30
C GLU A 309 -20.57 -2.65 -27.86
N VAL A 310 -20.33 -1.48 -27.27
CA VAL A 310 -20.78 -1.11 -25.92
C VAL A 310 -21.73 0.06 -26.05
N GLN A 311 -22.90 -0.02 -25.43
CA GLN A 311 -23.91 1.03 -25.48
C GLN A 311 -24.59 1.24 -24.11
N GLY A 312 -25.14 2.43 -23.87
CA GLY A 312 -25.98 2.74 -22.72
C GLY A 312 -25.24 3.15 -21.45
N LEU A 313 -23.91 3.03 -21.40
CA LEU A 313 -23.09 3.44 -20.24
C LEU A 313 -22.80 4.95 -20.20
N GLY A 314 -23.14 5.71 -21.24
CA GLY A 314 -22.92 7.16 -21.32
C GLY A 314 -23.88 7.97 -20.44
N ASN A 315 -25.12 7.49 -20.30
CA ASN A 315 -26.17 8.17 -19.55
C ASN A 315 -26.15 7.74 -18.08
N ALA A 316 -26.35 8.68 -17.15
CA ALA A 316 -26.50 8.33 -15.74
C ALA A 316 -27.86 7.64 -15.55
N SER A 317 -27.89 6.56 -14.78
CA SER A 317 -29.15 6.00 -14.29
C SER A 317 -29.85 7.00 -13.36
N ASP A 318 -31.17 6.84 -13.20
CA ASP A 318 -31.99 7.71 -12.37
C ASP A 318 -31.36 7.99 -10.99
N ALA A 319 -31.32 9.27 -10.63
CA ALA A 319 -30.66 9.80 -9.44
C ALA A 319 -31.24 9.33 -8.09
N SER A 320 -32.25 8.44 -8.11
CA SER A 320 -32.94 7.89 -6.94
C SER A 320 -32.29 6.61 -6.38
N ALA A 321 -31.36 5.98 -7.11
CA ALA A 321 -30.65 4.80 -6.61
C ALA A 321 -29.52 5.17 -5.63
N GLN A 322 -29.47 4.50 -4.47
CA GLN A 322 -28.41 4.66 -3.46
C GLN A 322 -26.99 4.41 -4.01
N ARG A 323 -26.85 3.66 -5.11
CA ARG A 323 -25.60 3.48 -5.88
C ARG A 323 -25.80 4.03 -7.29
N LYS A 324 -24.96 4.99 -7.71
CA LYS A 324 -24.97 5.58 -9.07
C LYS A 324 -24.36 4.62 -10.09
N LEU A 325 -24.96 3.44 -10.24
CA LEU A 325 -24.56 2.40 -11.19
C LEU A 325 -24.92 2.83 -12.61
N ARG A 326 -24.03 2.64 -13.58
CA ARG A 326 -24.38 2.79 -15.00
C ARG A 326 -24.68 1.42 -15.56
N CYS A 327 -25.79 1.29 -16.28
CA CYS A 327 -26.22 0.04 -16.90
C CYS A 327 -26.22 0.19 -18.40
N GLY A 328 -25.75 -0.83 -19.11
CA GLY A 328 -25.67 -0.81 -20.55
C GLY A 328 -25.66 -2.21 -21.13
N GLU A 329 -25.30 -2.29 -22.40
CA GLU A 329 -25.27 -3.52 -23.16
C GLU A 329 -23.92 -3.70 -23.86
N LEU A 330 -23.46 -4.95 -23.86
CA LEU A 330 -22.32 -5.45 -24.62
C LEU A 330 -22.86 -6.34 -25.74
N CYS A 331 -22.61 -5.94 -26.99
CA CYS A 331 -22.99 -6.67 -28.19
C CYS A 331 -21.75 -7.19 -28.91
N LEU A 332 -21.72 -8.48 -29.25
CA LEU A 332 -20.61 -9.11 -29.96
C LEU A 332 -21.11 -10.25 -30.84
N LYS A 333 -20.33 -10.60 -31.87
CA LYS A 333 -20.65 -11.73 -32.75
C LYS A 333 -19.83 -12.96 -32.36
N ASP A 334 -20.46 -14.13 -32.42
CA ASP A 334 -19.75 -15.39 -32.28
C ASP A 334 -19.06 -15.83 -33.59
N SER A 335 -18.43 -17.00 -33.57
CA SER A 335 -17.75 -17.57 -34.74
C SER A 335 -18.68 -17.90 -35.91
N ASN A 336 -19.99 -18.02 -35.66
CA ASN A 336 -21.02 -18.22 -36.69
C ASN A 336 -21.59 -16.89 -37.22
N GLY A 337 -21.17 -15.77 -36.64
CA GLY A 337 -21.68 -14.43 -36.98
C GLY A 337 -22.99 -14.08 -36.27
N GLU A 338 -23.48 -14.90 -35.33
CA GLU A 338 -24.67 -14.61 -34.54
C GLU A 338 -24.35 -13.52 -33.50
N THR A 339 -25.22 -12.51 -33.40
CA THR A 339 -25.06 -11.42 -32.44
C THR A 339 -25.60 -11.82 -31.07
N HIS A 340 -24.77 -11.69 -30.05
CA HIS A 340 -25.11 -11.92 -28.65
C HIS A 340 -25.04 -10.62 -27.85
N THR A 341 -26.11 -10.35 -27.08
CA THR A 341 -26.22 -9.15 -26.24
C THR A 341 -26.20 -9.52 -24.76
N PHE A 342 -25.37 -8.81 -23.99
CA PHE A 342 -25.20 -9.01 -22.55
C PHE A 342 -25.43 -7.72 -21.79
N LYS A 343 -26.13 -7.80 -20.66
CA LYS A 343 -26.25 -6.66 -19.74
C LYS A 343 -24.93 -6.48 -18.98
N ILE A 344 -24.48 -5.23 -18.90
CA ILE A 344 -23.23 -4.85 -18.22
C ILE A 344 -23.49 -3.70 -17.24
N ILE A 345 -22.66 -3.63 -16.20
CA ILE A 345 -22.76 -2.65 -15.13
C ILE A 345 -21.40 -2.01 -14.89
N ALA A 346 -21.37 -0.68 -14.83
CA ALA A 346 -20.23 0.08 -14.34
C ALA A 346 -20.58 0.68 -12.97
N ASP A 347 -19.93 0.19 -11.90
CA ASP A 347 -20.08 0.69 -10.52
C ASP A 347 -19.24 1.97 -10.31
N HIS A 348 -19.45 2.96 -11.17
CA HIS A 348 -18.81 4.26 -11.10
C HIS A 348 -19.55 5.32 -11.92
N THR A 349 -19.29 6.60 -11.61
CA THR A 349 -19.96 7.73 -12.27
C THR A 349 -19.29 8.18 -13.57
N TYR A 350 -18.10 7.67 -13.91
CA TYR A 350 -17.42 8.02 -15.17
C TYR A 350 -18.20 7.45 -16.38
N PRO A 351 -18.62 8.28 -17.35
CA PRO A 351 -19.39 7.81 -18.51
C PRO A 351 -18.50 7.05 -19.50
N ILE A 352 -19.09 6.05 -20.16
CA ILE A 352 -18.47 5.35 -21.29
C ILE A 352 -19.38 5.58 -22.49
N SER A 353 -18.87 6.28 -23.50
CA SER A 353 -19.64 6.59 -24.71
C SER A 353 -19.98 5.33 -25.50
N ASP A 354 -21.09 5.35 -26.22
CA ASP A 354 -21.47 4.27 -27.11
C ASP A 354 -20.44 4.12 -28.24
N GLY A 355 -20.13 2.88 -28.63
CA GLY A 355 -19.24 2.62 -29.75
C GLY A 355 -18.55 1.26 -29.71
N THR A 356 -17.58 1.09 -30.60
CA THR A 356 -16.78 -0.13 -30.72
C THR A 356 -15.50 -0.02 -29.89
N TYR A 357 -15.22 -1.06 -29.12
CA TYR A 357 -14.11 -1.13 -28.20
C TYR A 357 -13.43 -2.51 -28.21
N THR A 358 -12.24 -2.52 -27.62
CA THR A 358 -11.49 -3.73 -27.26
C THR A 358 -11.67 -3.97 -25.76
N LEU A 359 -11.80 -5.23 -25.35
CA LEU A 359 -11.93 -5.60 -23.94
C LEU A 359 -10.77 -6.49 -23.46
N ILE A 360 -10.35 -6.26 -22.22
CA ILE A 360 -9.43 -7.13 -21.48
C ILE A 360 -10.12 -7.58 -20.19
N GLY A 361 -10.32 -8.88 -20.03
CA GLY A 361 -10.98 -9.49 -18.87
C GLY A 361 -9.98 -9.90 -17.78
N SER A 362 -10.43 -9.95 -16.53
CA SER A 362 -9.62 -10.45 -15.42
C SER A 362 -9.45 -11.98 -15.47
N THR A 363 -8.26 -12.47 -15.08
CA THR A 363 -7.95 -13.90 -14.96
C THR A 363 -8.14 -14.36 -13.52
N GLY A 364 -9.34 -14.83 -13.19
CA GLY A 364 -9.61 -15.64 -12.01
C GLY A 364 -10.22 -16.96 -12.48
N PHE A 365 -9.68 -18.10 -12.05
CA PHE A 365 -10.43 -19.36 -12.18
C PHE A 365 -11.67 -19.22 -11.29
N PRO A 366 -12.90 -19.28 -11.82
CA PRO A 366 -14.07 -19.21 -10.99
C PRO A 366 -14.23 -20.54 -10.25
N SER A 367 -13.60 -20.69 -9.09
CA SER A 367 -14.19 -21.52 -8.05
C SER A 367 -15.36 -20.73 -7.47
N THR A 368 -16.47 -20.71 -8.22
CA THR A 368 -17.79 -20.18 -7.88
C THR A 368 -17.95 -18.65 -7.72
N GLN A 369 -18.95 -18.09 -8.42
CA GLN A 369 -19.72 -16.88 -8.06
C GLN A 369 -19.08 -15.47 -8.19
N SER A 370 -18.01 -15.25 -8.97
CA SER A 370 -17.45 -13.89 -9.15
C SER A 370 -17.73 -13.30 -10.55
N ALA A 371 -18.29 -12.09 -10.60
CA ALA A 371 -18.45 -11.32 -11.82
C ALA A 371 -17.09 -10.88 -12.39
N LEU A 372 -16.70 -11.40 -13.55
CA LEU A 372 -15.50 -10.98 -14.28
C LEU A 372 -15.51 -9.47 -14.52
N LEU A 373 -14.40 -8.81 -14.19
CA LEU A 373 -14.17 -7.40 -14.53
C LEU A 373 -13.59 -7.33 -15.93
N TRP A 374 -14.10 -6.39 -16.72
CA TRP A 374 -13.68 -6.11 -18.08
C TRP A 374 -13.19 -4.67 -18.16
N VAL A 375 -11.93 -4.50 -18.52
CA VAL A 375 -11.38 -3.20 -18.87
C VAL A 375 -11.71 -2.90 -20.33
N VAL A 376 -12.41 -1.79 -20.56
CA VAL A 376 -12.78 -1.31 -21.89
C VAL A 376 -11.79 -0.26 -22.35
N GLY A 377 -11.37 -0.36 -23.61
CA GLY A 377 -10.35 0.52 -24.18
C GLY A 377 -10.24 0.40 -25.69
N LYS A 378 -9.15 0.92 -26.23
CA LYS A 378 -8.84 0.86 -27.67
C LYS A 378 -7.38 0.48 -27.88
N MET A 379 -7.11 -0.22 -28.98
CA MET A 379 -5.74 -0.44 -29.42
C MET A 379 -5.20 0.80 -30.14
N LYS A 380 -4.02 1.25 -29.76
CA LYS A 380 -3.29 2.38 -30.33
C LYS A 380 -1.82 2.01 -30.46
N ASP A 381 -1.30 2.01 -31.68
CA ASP A 381 0.09 1.65 -31.99
C ASP A 381 0.53 0.31 -31.37
N GLY A 382 -0.37 -0.68 -31.39
CA GLY A 382 -0.12 -2.02 -30.83
C GLY A 382 -0.20 -2.13 -29.30
N LYS A 383 -0.56 -1.05 -28.59
CA LYS A 383 -0.77 -1.02 -27.14
C LYS A 383 -2.23 -0.69 -26.79
N PHE A 384 -2.67 -1.12 -25.62
CA PHE A 384 -4.02 -0.91 -25.14
C PHE A 384 -4.12 0.38 -24.32
N GLU A 385 -4.94 1.30 -24.80
CA GLU A 385 -5.34 2.53 -24.13
C GLU A 385 -6.61 2.26 -23.32
N LYS A 386 -6.48 2.22 -22.00
CA LYS A 386 -7.62 2.05 -21.09
C LYS A 386 -8.55 3.25 -21.16
N LEU A 387 -9.86 2.99 -21.21
CA LEU A 387 -10.91 4.01 -21.10
C LEU A 387 -11.73 3.86 -19.83
N SER A 388 -12.13 2.63 -19.47
CA SER A 388 -12.90 2.41 -18.24
C SER A 388 -12.92 0.94 -17.83
N VAL A 389 -13.73 0.59 -16.82
CA VAL A 389 -14.00 -0.79 -16.42
C VAL A 389 -15.52 -1.02 -16.27
N PHE A 390 -16.00 -2.21 -16.57
CA PHE A 390 -17.35 -2.67 -16.20
C PHE A 390 -17.32 -4.14 -15.80
N SER A 391 -18.41 -4.63 -15.22
CA SER A 391 -18.67 -6.06 -14.99
C SER A 391 -19.88 -6.53 -15.79
N MET A 392 -20.02 -7.84 -15.90
CA MET A 392 -21.29 -8.43 -16.31
C MET A 392 -22.35 -8.15 -15.25
N ALA A 393 -23.61 -7.97 -15.66
CA ALA A 393 -24.70 -7.67 -14.73
C ALA A 393 -25.04 -8.83 -13.78
N ASP A 394 -24.79 -10.07 -14.22
CA ASP A 394 -24.93 -11.27 -13.40
C ASP A 394 -23.96 -12.38 -13.85
N ASP A 395 -23.77 -13.38 -12.98
CA ASP A 395 -22.84 -14.48 -13.21
C ASP A 395 -23.25 -15.38 -14.38
N ARG A 396 -24.56 -15.49 -14.67
CA ARG A 396 -25.04 -16.30 -15.80
C ARG A 396 -24.64 -15.67 -17.12
N ALA A 397 -24.65 -14.34 -17.20
CA ALA A 397 -24.15 -13.59 -18.34
C ALA A 397 -22.64 -13.82 -18.54
N GLY A 398 -21.85 -13.80 -17.45
CA GLY A 398 -20.42 -14.13 -17.49
C GLY A 398 -20.14 -15.56 -17.97
N ALA A 399 -20.83 -16.54 -17.41
CA ALA A 399 -20.68 -17.95 -17.80
C ALA A 399 -21.16 -18.22 -19.24
N ARG A 400 -22.17 -17.49 -19.72
CA ARG A 400 -22.61 -17.56 -21.12
C ARG A 400 -21.55 -16.97 -22.05
N LEU A 401 -20.98 -15.81 -21.71
CA LEU A 401 -19.91 -15.18 -22.49
C LEU A 401 -18.70 -16.11 -22.63
N GLN A 402 -18.28 -16.76 -21.54
CA GLN A 402 -17.18 -17.73 -21.56
C GLN A 402 -17.47 -18.93 -22.48
N ARG A 403 -18.70 -19.46 -22.45
CA ARG A 403 -19.11 -20.60 -23.29
C ARG A 403 -19.14 -20.29 -24.78
N LEU A 404 -19.32 -19.03 -25.18
CA LEU A 404 -19.26 -18.63 -26.59
C LEU A 404 -17.85 -18.75 -27.17
N GLY A 405 -16.80 -18.81 -26.35
CA GLY A 405 -15.42 -18.96 -26.83
C GLY A 405 -14.90 -17.76 -27.63
N VAL A 406 -15.56 -16.60 -27.53
CA VAL A 406 -15.20 -15.37 -28.27
C VAL A 406 -14.02 -14.61 -27.68
N ALA A 407 -13.66 -14.91 -26.42
CA ALA A 407 -12.51 -14.30 -25.76
C ALA A 407 -11.29 -15.20 -25.90
N GLU A 408 -10.23 -14.67 -26.50
CA GLU A 408 -8.94 -15.36 -26.64
C GLU A 408 -8.00 -15.03 -25.48
N LEU A 409 -7.12 -15.95 -25.11
CA LEU A 409 -6.07 -15.67 -24.12
C LEU A 409 -4.90 -14.97 -24.80
N ARG A 410 -4.77 -13.66 -24.62
CA ARG A 410 -3.77 -12.83 -25.33
C ARG A 410 -2.87 -12.07 -24.37
N LYS A 411 -1.60 -11.90 -24.76
CA LYS A 411 -0.68 -10.95 -24.13
C LYS A 411 -0.88 -9.57 -24.78
N VAL A 412 -1.19 -8.56 -23.97
CA VAL A 412 -1.48 -7.20 -24.42
C VAL A 412 -0.60 -6.21 -23.66
N TYR A 413 0.11 -5.35 -24.40
CA TYR A 413 0.87 -4.24 -23.82
C TYR A 413 -0.05 -3.08 -23.50
N LEU A 414 0.20 -2.39 -22.40
CA LEU A 414 -0.62 -1.31 -21.86
C LEU A 414 0.09 0.04 -22.09
N ILE A 415 -0.70 1.10 -22.28
CA ILE A 415 -0.20 2.49 -22.34
C ILE A 415 -0.15 3.06 -20.94
#